data_AF-A0A0J1GC83-F1
#
_entry.id   AF-A0A0J1GC83-F1
#
_cell.length_a   1.000
_cell.length_b   1.000
_cell.length_c   1.000
_cell.angle_alpha   90.00
_cell.angle_beta   90.00
_cell.angle_gamma   90.00
#
_symmetry.space_group_name_H-M   'P 1'
#
loop_
_entity.id
_entity.type
_entity.pdbx_description
1 polymer ?
#
loop_
_entity_poly.entity_id
_entity_poly.type
_entity_poly.pdbx_seq_one_letter_code
_entity_poly.pdbx_strand_id
1 'polypeptide(L)'
;MLVLKIDKKVEPFLVKSREIKNFKEPLVFFMKHKNDNRNIFITFIVMDFQRKELTYLLTYNDHNINIVNEQENSEKYKVLLTPHNVVKTNEKDEFLVFFQEEASFLKVNYEKDIVTVYFADELFPNDNIDKISSTFYKDEDDQSYFYMSAIDRFNTVHIYRVSISLNSVEKINSFISKSEEPPHTIRKYNNLLFISNEFLSGNYEMVKKGKVANSREFGMILTTILTRLKANNSLNVDEKELGKQLMRLMKEKYEIKCVPGRIMTYDVNTKEKKEFFTSGGCPAHFEIDTNEDTVYTSSHNFFCTLSTVSLFAPAVIDKYKIIDGNLNFVGSFQYSKGFRYASHRVFKYNGKPYICTVGWPNRLIFADATTMELLYYEDIDGNIVDEFEEGAYIHTWAEDRFFAAIEVSENGEDIIIIAPKCIYLYNFAKRSLIEKINYRTPNIEGLIDNLLATIHINYM
;
A
#
# COMPACT_ATOMS: atom_id res chain seq x y z
N MET A 1 -8.91 -10.15 -22.56
CA MET A 1 -7.54 -10.44 -22.13
C MET A 1 -6.58 -10.03 -23.22
N LEU A 2 -5.44 -9.42 -22.86
CA LEU A 2 -4.38 -9.02 -23.79
C LEU A 2 -3.06 -9.60 -23.31
N VAL A 3 -2.31 -10.27 -24.19
CA VAL A 3 -1.00 -10.83 -23.86
C VAL A 3 0.10 -9.90 -24.36
N LEU A 4 1.00 -9.54 -23.48
CA LEU A 4 2.15 -8.67 -23.73
C LEU A 4 3.44 -9.44 -23.44
N LYS A 5 4.53 -9.04 -24.11
CA LYS A 5 5.86 -9.63 -23.90
C LYS A 5 6.61 -9.00 -22.74
N ILE A 6 7.49 -9.79 -22.13
CA ILE A 6 8.44 -9.33 -21.12
C ILE A 6 9.84 -9.37 -21.72
N ASP A 7 10.57 -8.26 -21.64
CA ASP A 7 12.02 -8.25 -21.86
C ASP A 7 12.71 -8.44 -20.51
N LYS A 8 13.28 -9.64 -20.32
CA LYS A 8 13.92 -10.06 -19.07
C LYS A 8 15.40 -9.68 -19.02
N LYS A 9 15.84 -9.06 -17.92
CA LYS A 9 17.25 -8.76 -17.62
C LYS A 9 17.58 -9.21 -16.21
N VAL A 10 18.79 -9.70 -15.99
CA VAL A 10 19.24 -10.18 -14.68
C VAL A 10 20.54 -9.48 -14.34
N GLU A 11 20.60 -8.82 -13.19
CA GLU A 11 21.81 -8.21 -12.67
C GLU A 11 22.16 -8.84 -11.32
N PRO A 12 23.43 -9.15 -11.05
CA PRO A 12 23.84 -9.52 -9.71
C PRO A 12 23.68 -8.30 -8.79
N PHE A 13 23.07 -8.47 -7.62
CA PHE A 13 23.16 -7.47 -6.56
C PHE A 13 24.13 -7.97 -5.49
N LEU A 14 25.31 -7.36 -5.47
CA LEU A 14 26.42 -7.75 -4.60
C LEU A 14 26.15 -7.28 -3.18
N VAL A 15 25.50 -8.12 -2.40
CA VAL A 15 25.35 -7.90 -0.96
C VAL A 15 26.55 -8.45 -0.24
N LYS A 16 27.25 -7.55 0.45
CA LYS A 16 28.43 -7.88 1.25
C LYS A 16 28.05 -8.63 2.53
N SER A 17 26.85 -8.38 3.06
CA SER A 17 26.40 -9.02 4.29
C SER A 17 25.98 -10.49 4.10
N ARG A 18 26.30 -11.29 5.13
CA ARG A 18 25.83 -12.68 5.27
C ARG A 18 24.39 -12.76 5.79
N GLU A 19 23.83 -11.66 6.28
CA GLU A 19 22.52 -11.58 6.96
C GLU A 19 21.33 -11.80 6.01
N ILE A 20 21.49 -11.49 4.73
CA ILE A 20 20.46 -11.68 3.70
C ILE A 20 19.89 -13.10 3.61
N LYS A 21 20.59 -14.12 4.12
CA LYS A 21 20.14 -15.51 4.12
C LYS A 21 18.81 -15.74 4.84
N ASN A 22 18.37 -14.79 5.68
CA ASN A 22 17.12 -14.89 6.43
C ASN A 22 15.87 -14.65 5.57
N PHE A 23 16.00 -14.11 4.35
CA PHE A 23 14.92 -14.06 3.36
C PHE A 23 14.98 -15.30 2.45
N LYS A 24 13.98 -16.18 2.59
CA LYS A 24 13.93 -17.45 1.84
C LYS A 24 13.23 -17.32 0.49
N GLU A 25 12.20 -16.50 0.42
CA GLU A 25 11.42 -16.27 -0.79
C GLU A 25 11.84 -14.96 -1.47
N PRO A 26 11.78 -14.89 -2.81
CA PRO A 26 12.04 -13.64 -3.52
C PRO A 26 11.00 -12.58 -3.16
N LEU A 27 11.39 -11.31 -3.26
CA LEU A 27 10.49 -10.18 -3.10
C LEU A 27 10.25 -9.50 -4.44
N VAL A 28 9.03 -9.05 -4.68
CA VAL A 28 8.69 -8.30 -5.89
C VAL A 28 8.27 -6.88 -5.57
N PHE A 29 8.77 -5.94 -6.38
CA PHE A 29 8.36 -4.54 -6.36
C PHE A 29 8.34 -3.97 -7.78
N PHE A 30 7.80 -2.76 -7.94
CA PHE A 30 7.38 -2.22 -9.22
C PHE A 30 7.92 -0.82 -9.50
N MET A 31 8.20 -0.58 -10.78
CA MET A 31 8.43 0.74 -11.32
C MET A 31 7.53 0.99 -12.54
N LYS A 32 7.27 2.27 -12.84
CA LYS A 32 6.56 2.71 -14.04
C LYS A 32 7.42 3.65 -14.87
N HIS A 33 7.26 3.63 -16.18
CA HIS A 33 7.99 4.53 -17.07
C HIS A 33 7.41 5.95 -17.02
N LYS A 34 8.25 6.97 -16.77
CA LYS A 34 7.78 8.35 -16.52
C LYS A 34 7.04 8.99 -17.71
N ASN A 35 7.36 8.54 -18.93
CA ASN A 35 6.76 9.06 -20.16
C ASN A 35 5.55 8.22 -20.61
N ASP A 36 5.17 7.17 -19.88
CA ASP A 36 4.03 6.33 -20.23
C ASP A 36 2.73 6.81 -19.59
N ASN A 37 1.89 7.49 -20.36
CA ASN A 37 0.59 7.98 -19.88
C ASN A 37 -0.47 6.88 -19.73
N ARG A 38 -0.18 5.64 -20.17
CA ARG A 38 -1.08 4.49 -20.01
C ARG A 38 -0.93 3.85 -18.63
N ASN A 39 0.26 3.91 -18.03
CA ASN A 39 0.64 3.29 -16.75
C ASN A 39 0.41 1.76 -16.65
N ILE A 40 -0.05 1.09 -17.71
CA ILE A 40 -0.27 -0.37 -17.74
C ILE A 40 1.04 -1.13 -17.93
N PHE A 41 2.06 -0.47 -18.49
CA PHE A 41 3.37 -1.06 -18.68
C PHE A 41 4.21 -0.91 -17.41
N ILE A 42 4.31 -2.01 -16.67
CA ILE A 42 5.01 -2.08 -15.39
C ILE A 42 6.35 -2.78 -15.57
N THR A 43 7.38 -2.20 -14.97
CA THR A 43 8.65 -2.91 -14.75
C THR A 43 8.56 -3.62 -13.40
N PHE A 44 8.59 -4.95 -13.42
CA PHE A 44 8.67 -5.74 -12.19
C PHE A 44 10.13 -6.01 -11.86
N ILE A 45 10.50 -5.83 -10.59
CA ILE A 45 11.82 -6.17 -10.07
C ILE A 45 11.64 -7.28 -9.05
N VAL A 46 12.18 -8.44 -9.38
CA VAL A 46 12.23 -9.62 -8.51
C VAL A 46 13.59 -9.67 -7.85
N MET A 47 13.62 -9.56 -6.54
CA MET A 47 14.81 -9.63 -5.69
C MET A 47 14.94 -11.03 -5.10
N ASP A 48 15.88 -11.80 -5.64
CA ASP A 48 16.16 -13.17 -5.16
C ASP A 48 17.42 -13.17 -4.28
N PHE A 49 17.21 -13.35 -2.98
CA PHE A 49 18.27 -13.36 -1.96
C PHE A 49 19.17 -14.59 -2.00
N GLN A 50 18.62 -15.72 -2.47
CA GLN A 50 19.34 -16.99 -2.53
C GLN A 50 20.30 -16.99 -3.72
N ARG A 51 19.83 -16.47 -4.87
CA ARG A 51 20.65 -16.28 -6.08
C ARG A 51 21.50 -15.02 -6.06
N LYS A 52 21.14 -14.03 -5.22
CA LYS A 52 21.74 -12.69 -5.18
C LYS A 52 21.59 -11.94 -6.50
N GLU A 53 20.40 -12.04 -7.08
CA GLU A 53 20.05 -11.48 -8.39
C GLU A 53 18.82 -10.56 -8.30
N LEU A 54 18.89 -9.44 -9.00
CA LEU A 54 17.74 -8.61 -9.34
C LEU A 54 17.34 -8.97 -10.77
N THR A 55 16.14 -9.56 -10.91
CA THR A 55 15.55 -9.83 -12.22
C THR A 55 14.57 -8.71 -12.56
N TYR A 56 14.84 -8.01 -13.65
CA TYR A 56 14.02 -6.95 -14.21
C TYR A 56 13.16 -7.51 -15.33
N LEU A 57 11.85 -7.33 -15.21
CA LEU A 57 10.86 -7.77 -16.18
C LEU A 57 10.23 -6.52 -16.80
N LEU A 58 10.70 -6.15 -17.98
CA LEU A 58 10.32 -4.90 -18.65
C LEU A 58 9.15 -5.16 -19.60
N THR A 59 8.06 -4.40 -19.47
CA THR A 59 6.92 -4.50 -20.40
C THR A 59 6.74 -3.26 -21.27
N TYR A 60 7.50 -2.19 -21.02
CA TYR A 60 7.49 -0.97 -21.83
C TYR A 60 8.45 -1.12 -23.01
N ASN A 61 7.92 -1.57 -24.15
CA ASN A 61 8.66 -1.71 -25.40
C ASN A 61 7.75 -1.45 -26.61
N ASP A 62 8.35 -1.17 -27.77
CA ASP A 62 7.62 -0.81 -29.00
C ASP A 62 6.61 -1.87 -29.43
N HIS A 63 6.93 -3.16 -29.22
CA HIS A 63 6.03 -4.26 -29.57
C HIS A 63 4.73 -4.20 -28.78
N ASN A 64 4.82 -4.09 -27.46
CA ASN A 64 3.65 -4.00 -26.57
C ASN A 64 2.88 -2.69 -26.78
N ILE A 65 3.60 -1.58 -27.03
CA ILE A 65 2.99 -0.30 -27.35
C ILE A 65 2.12 -0.40 -28.60
N ASN A 66 2.63 -1.02 -29.67
CA ASN A 66 1.88 -1.21 -30.91
C ASN A 66 0.67 -2.13 -30.70
N ILE A 67 0.84 -3.25 -29.98
CA ILE A 67 -0.26 -4.16 -29.66
C ILE A 67 -1.42 -3.43 -28.96
N VAL A 68 -1.13 -2.57 -27.98
CA VAL A 68 -2.17 -1.80 -27.26
C VAL A 68 -2.81 -0.74 -28.16
N ASN A 69 -2.01 -0.04 -28.97
CA ASN A 69 -2.51 1.01 -29.86
C ASN A 69 -3.40 0.46 -31.00
N GLU A 70 -3.20 -0.79 -31.42
CA GLU A 70 -4.00 -1.46 -32.45
C GLU A 70 -5.34 -2.00 -31.94
N GLN A 71 -5.60 -1.96 -30.62
CA GLN A 71 -6.88 -2.37 -30.06
C GLN A 71 -7.98 -1.36 -30.37
N GLU A 72 -9.17 -1.82 -30.77
CA GLU A 72 -10.32 -0.95 -31.07
C GLU A 72 -10.69 -0.01 -29.92
N ASN A 73 -10.50 -0.46 -28.69
CA ASN A 73 -10.69 0.32 -27.47
C ASN A 73 -9.38 0.36 -26.67
N SER A 74 -8.40 1.12 -27.13
CA SER A 74 -7.10 1.26 -26.48
C SER A 74 -7.18 1.99 -25.13
N GLU A 75 -8.17 2.87 -24.93
CA GLU A 75 -8.36 3.62 -23.67
C GLU A 75 -8.61 2.73 -22.45
N LYS A 76 -9.20 1.53 -22.63
CA LYS A 76 -9.39 0.59 -21.51
C LYS A 76 -8.07 0.09 -20.89
N TYR A 77 -6.95 0.23 -21.61
CA TYR A 77 -5.62 -0.13 -21.12
C TYR A 77 -4.89 1.04 -20.46
N LYS A 78 -5.58 2.16 -20.22
CA LYS A 78 -5.06 3.27 -19.43
C LYS A 78 -5.51 3.09 -17.99
N VAL A 79 -4.54 2.85 -17.10
CA VAL A 79 -4.77 2.81 -15.65
C VAL A 79 -4.31 4.13 -15.02
N LEU A 80 -5.05 4.57 -14.01
CA LEU A 80 -4.82 5.83 -13.31
C LEU A 80 -3.95 5.61 -12.08
N LEU A 81 -4.11 4.47 -11.41
CA LEU A 81 -3.46 4.16 -10.15
C LEU A 81 -2.34 3.13 -10.31
N THR A 82 -1.50 3.05 -9.28
CA THR A 82 -0.28 2.23 -9.31
C THR A 82 -0.57 0.75 -8.99
N PRO A 83 0.32 -0.16 -9.42
CA PRO A 83 0.36 -1.51 -8.88
C PRO A 83 0.44 -1.47 -7.35
N HIS A 84 -0.43 -2.21 -6.69
CA HIS A 84 -0.63 -2.11 -5.26
C HIS A 84 -0.20 -3.37 -4.52
N ASN A 85 -0.65 -4.55 -4.96
CA ASN A 85 -0.39 -5.81 -4.27
C ASN A 85 -0.11 -6.97 -5.25
N VAL A 86 0.59 -8.00 -4.75
CA VAL A 86 0.84 -9.26 -5.45
C VAL A 86 0.22 -10.43 -4.70
N VAL A 87 -0.40 -11.34 -5.45
CA VAL A 87 -0.75 -12.67 -4.98
C VAL A 87 0.08 -13.69 -5.75
N LYS A 88 1.01 -14.35 -5.04
CA LYS A 88 1.82 -15.47 -5.55
C LYS A 88 0.91 -16.60 -6.09
N THR A 89 1.29 -17.27 -7.17
CA THR A 89 0.57 -18.48 -7.60
C THR A 89 1.22 -19.75 -7.02
N ASN A 90 0.76 -20.94 -7.40
CA ASN A 90 1.45 -22.19 -7.04
C ASN A 90 2.64 -22.49 -7.97
N GLU A 91 2.75 -21.76 -9.08
CA GLU A 91 3.89 -21.86 -9.99
C GLU A 91 4.98 -20.86 -9.54
N LYS A 92 6.23 -21.33 -9.51
CA LYS A 92 7.38 -20.59 -8.95
C LYS A 92 7.62 -19.24 -9.63
N ASP A 93 7.32 -19.16 -10.92
CA ASP A 93 7.65 -18.02 -11.77
C ASP A 93 6.39 -17.28 -12.25
N GLU A 94 5.30 -17.37 -11.48
CA GLU A 94 4.02 -16.76 -11.82
C GLU A 94 3.32 -16.11 -10.62
N PHE A 95 2.79 -14.90 -10.84
CA PHE A 95 2.09 -14.14 -9.82
C PHE A 95 1.03 -13.20 -10.43
N LEU A 96 0.02 -12.87 -9.63
CA LEU A 96 -1.02 -11.89 -9.96
C LEU A 96 -0.64 -10.53 -9.39
N VAL A 97 -0.90 -9.45 -10.13
CA VAL A 97 -0.64 -8.07 -9.71
C VAL A 97 -1.91 -7.26 -9.84
N PHE A 98 -2.31 -6.64 -8.74
CA PHE A 98 -3.54 -5.85 -8.67
C PHE A 98 -3.19 -4.37 -8.58
N PHE A 99 -3.82 -3.58 -9.44
CA PHE A 99 -3.75 -2.12 -9.36
C PHE A 99 -4.73 -1.63 -8.29
N GLN A 100 -4.40 -0.52 -7.63
CA GLN A 100 -5.31 0.07 -6.66
C GLN A 100 -6.60 0.52 -7.35
N GLU A 101 -7.76 0.01 -6.95
CA GLU A 101 -9.10 0.49 -7.35
C GLU A 101 -9.34 0.59 -8.87
N GLU A 102 -8.66 -0.23 -9.67
CA GLU A 102 -8.88 -0.33 -11.13
C GLU A 102 -9.80 -1.50 -11.47
N ALA A 103 -10.33 -1.55 -12.69
CA ALA A 103 -11.08 -2.71 -13.20
C ALA A 103 -10.18 -3.83 -13.75
N SER A 104 -8.88 -3.55 -13.90
CA SER A 104 -7.92 -4.47 -14.54
C SER A 104 -6.86 -4.95 -13.55
N PHE A 105 -6.25 -6.08 -13.87
CA PHE A 105 -5.14 -6.65 -13.11
C PHE A 105 -4.27 -7.48 -14.05
N LEU A 106 -3.06 -7.82 -13.61
CA LEU A 106 -2.07 -8.53 -14.42
C LEU A 106 -1.82 -9.93 -13.89
N LYS A 107 -1.52 -10.84 -14.80
CA LYS A 107 -0.89 -12.13 -14.51
C LYS A 107 0.48 -12.16 -15.16
N VAL A 108 1.53 -12.23 -14.37
CA VAL A 108 2.92 -12.28 -14.84
C VAL A 108 3.37 -13.73 -14.83
N ASN A 109 3.86 -14.23 -15.97
CA ASN A 109 4.54 -15.51 -16.06
C ASN A 109 5.92 -15.27 -16.70
N TYR A 110 6.95 -15.17 -15.86
CA TYR A 110 8.29 -14.77 -16.29
C TYR A 110 9.23 -15.95 -16.55
N GLU A 111 8.70 -17.17 -16.49
CA GLU A 111 9.28 -18.34 -17.17
C GLU A 111 8.97 -18.28 -18.67
N LYS A 112 7.73 -17.89 -19.03
CA LYS A 112 7.27 -17.77 -20.42
C LYS A 112 7.50 -16.38 -21.03
N ASP A 113 8.09 -15.46 -20.26
CA ASP A 113 8.30 -14.06 -20.65
C ASP A 113 7.04 -13.35 -21.17
N ILE A 114 5.91 -13.56 -20.48
CA ILE A 114 4.62 -12.94 -20.80
C ILE A 114 3.96 -12.28 -19.60
N VAL A 115 3.22 -11.20 -19.86
CA VAL A 115 2.23 -10.67 -18.93
C VAL A 115 0.87 -10.62 -19.62
N THR A 116 -0.17 -11.10 -18.94
CA THR A 116 -1.54 -11.08 -19.42
C THR A 116 -2.33 -10.03 -18.65
N VAL A 117 -2.95 -9.10 -19.37
CA VAL A 117 -3.90 -8.11 -18.83
C VAL A 117 -5.29 -8.74 -18.80
N TYR A 118 -5.89 -8.78 -17.61
CA TYR A 118 -7.25 -9.24 -17.37
C TYR A 118 -8.13 -8.06 -16.96
N PHE A 119 -9.42 -8.17 -17.25
CA PHE A 119 -10.45 -7.24 -16.80
C PHE A 119 -11.47 -7.96 -15.91
N ALA A 120 -12.03 -7.24 -14.94
CA ALA A 120 -12.97 -7.81 -13.97
C ALA A 120 -14.24 -8.34 -14.64
N ASP A 121 -14.71 -7.72 -15.72
CA ASP A 121 -15.86 -8.18 -16.49
C ASP A 121 -15.64 -9.56 -17.14
N GLU A 122 -14.39 -9.96 -17.38
CA GLU A 122 -14.04 -11.29 -17.89
C GLU A 122 -14.17 -12.37 -16.82
N LEU A 123 -13.92 -12.03 -15.56
CA LEU A 123 -14.08 -12.92 -14.41
C LEU A 123 -15.50 -12.90 -13.84
N PHE A 124 -16.18 -11.75 -13.91
CA PHE A 124 -17.49 -11.50 -13.30
C PHE A 124 -18.49 -10.91 -14.32
N PRO A 125 -18.80 -11.63 -15.41
CA PRO A 125 -19.55 -11.08 -16.54
C PRO A 125 -20.98 -10.64 -16.20
N ASN A 126 -21.54 -11.10 -15.08
CA ASN A 126 -22.91 -10.82 -14.68
C ASN A 126 -23.05 -9.66 -13.68
N ASP A 127 -21.95 -9.18 -13.09
CA ASP A 127 -22.00 -8.24 -11.97
C ASP A 127 -21.67 -6.79 -12.37
N ASN A 128 -21.27 -6.53 -13.64
CA ASN A 128 -20.93 -5.18 -14.13
C ASN A 128 -19.93 -4.43 -13.23
N ILE A 129 -18.86 -5.12 -12.86
CA ILE A 129 -17.82 -4.60 -11.97
C ILE A 129 -17.21 -3.32 -12.54
N ASP A 130 -17.13 -2.29 -11.70
CA ASP A 130 -16.49 -1.01 -12.02
C ASP A 130 -15.05 -0.99 -11.53
N LYS A 131 -14.82 -1.44 -10.29
CA LYS A 131 -13.49 -1.46 -9.66
C LYS A 131 -13.31 -2.70 -8.78
N ILE A 132 -12.10 -3.20 -8.71
CA ILE A 132 -11.71 -4.23 -7.73
C ILE A 132 -10.89 -3.62 -6.60
N SER A 133 -10.89 -4.29 -5.44
CA SER A 133 -10.07 -3.91 -4.29
C SER A 133 -8.56 -3.95 -4.60
N SER A 134 -7.77 -3.37 -3.70
CA SER A 134 -6.35 -3.11 -3.95
C SER A 134 -5.43 -4.18 -3.37
N THR A 135 -5.75 -4.72 -2.19
CA THR A 135 -4.88 -5.63 -1.43
C THR A 135 -5.57 -6.95 -1.13
N PHE A 136 -4.95 -8.05 -1.55
CA PHE A 136 -5.48 -9.39 -1.40
C PHE A 136 -4.47 -10.32 -0.72
N TYR A 137 -5.00 -11.32 -0.04
CA TYR A 137 -4.22 -12.38 0.59
C TYR A 137 -4.79 -13.72 0.16
N LYS A 138 -3.91 -14.71 0.03
CA LYS A 138 -4.33 -16.10 -0.14
C LYS A 138 -5.24 -16.52 1.00
N ASP A 139 -6.17 -17.41 0.70
CA ASP A 139 -6.95 -18.10 1.70
C ASP A 139 -6.02 -18.99 2.52
N GLU A 140 -5.96 -18.76 3.82
CA GLU A 140 -5.09 -19.49 4.73
C GLU A 140 -5.41 -21.00 4.79
N ASP A 141 -6.69 -21.36 4.62
CA ASP A 141 -7.16 -22.75 4.69
C ASP A 141 -6.88 -23.50 3.37
N ASP A 142 -6.78 -22.75 2.27
CA ASP A 142 -6.58 -23.29 0.92
C ASP A 142 -5.88 -22.25 0.04
N GLN A 143 -4.55 -22.34 0.03
CA GLN A 143 -3.66 -21.44 -0.69
C GLN A 143 -3.83 -21.45 -2.22
N SER A 144 -4.69 -22.33 -2.76
CA SER A 144 -5.11 -22.33 -4.17
C SER A 144 -6.17 -21.27 -4.46
N TYR A 145 -6.68 -20.58 -3.44
CA TYR A 145 -7.66 -19.53 -3.56
C TYR A 145 -7.21 -18.25 -2.84
N PHE A 146 -7.88 -17.16 -3.17
CA PHE A 146 -7.82 -15.91 -2.43
C PHE A 146 -9.21 -15.29 -2.39
N TYR A 147 -9.44 -14.41 -1.40
CA TYR A 147 -10.67 -13.62 -1.35
C TYR A 147 -10.46 -12.31 -2.08
N MET A 148 -11.47 -11.89 -2.83
CA MET A 148 -11.48 -10.61 -3.53
C MET A 148 -12.79 -9.89 -3.28
N SER A 149 -12.71 -8.57 -3.13
CA SER A 149 -13.87 -7.69 -3.19
C SER A 149 -13.82 -6.79 -4.41
N ALA A 150 -15.00 -6.40 -4.87
CA ALA A 150 -15.20 -5.51 -6.00
C ALA A 150 -16.44 -4.66 -5.77
N ILE A 151 -16.55 -3.54 -6.48
CA ILE A 151 -17.75 -2.69 -6.47
C ILE A 151 -18.30 -2.54 -7.89
N ASP A 152 -19.62 -2.63 -8.02
CA ASP A 152 -20.33 -2.40 -9.29
C ASP A 152 -20.71 -0.92 -9.47
N ARG A 153 -21.24 -0.59 -10.65
CA ARG A 153 -21.72 0.76 -11.00
C ARG A 153 -22.93 1.24 -10.18
N PHE A 154 -23.50 0.36 -9.35
CA PHE A 154 -24.65 0.65 -8.50
C PHE A 154 -24.25 0.73 -7.02
N ASN A 155 -22.94 0.83 -6.73
CA ASN A 155 -22.37 0.86 -5.39
C ASN A 155 -22.67 -0.40 -4.56
N THR A 156 -22.83 -1.55 -5.21
CA THR A 156 -22.89 -2.85 -4.55
C THR A 156 -21.47 -3.40 -4.41
N VAL A 157 -21.06 -3.71 -3.19
CA VAL A 157 -19.82 -4.47 -2.94
C VAL A 157 -20.13 -5.96 -3.10
N HIS A 158 -19.30 -6.64 -3.87
CA HIS A 158 -19.32 -8.07 -4.11
C HIS A 158 -18.09 -8.70 -3.45
N ILE A 159 -18.27 -9.86 -2.81
CA ILE A 159 -17.20 -10.66 -2.25
C ILE A 159 -17.14 -11.99 -3.00
N TYR A 160 -15.95 -12.33 -3.48
CA TYR A 160 -15.66 -13.54 -4.22
C TYR A 160 -14.55 -14.35 -3.54
N ARG A 161 -14.58 -15.66 -3.73
CA ARG A 161 -13.45 -16.56 -3.53
C ARG A 161 -13.00 -17.03 -4.91
N VAL A 162 -11.76 -16.71 -5.27
CA VAL A 162 -11.23 -16.87 -6.63
C VAL A 162 -10.03 -17.80 -6.58
N SER A 163 -10.00 -18.79 -7.48
CA SER A 163 -8.81 -19.65 -7.63
C SER A 163 -7.64 -18.81 -8.13
N ILE A 164 -6.42 -19.04 -7.64
CA ILE A 164 -5.20 -18.37 -8.14
C ILE A 164 -4.93 -18.64 -9.63
N SER A 165 -5.43 -19.77 -10.16
CA SER A 165 -5.40 -20.11 -11.59
C SER A 165 -6.42 -19.35 -12.43
N LEU A 166 -7.31 -18.58 -11.79
CA LEU A 166 -8.39 -17.78 -12.40
C LEU A 166 -9.44 -18.60 -13.18
N ASN A 167 -9.53 -19.91 -12.94
CA ASN A 167 -10.47 -20.82 -13.63
C ASN A 167 -11.72 -21.17 -12.81
N SER A 168 -11.75 -20.81 -11.53
CA SER A 168 -12.88 -21.00 -10.63
C SER A 168 -13.16 -19.73 -9.84
N VAL A 169 -14.43 -19.32 -9.82
CA VAL A 169 -14.92 -18.15 -9.09
C VAL A 169 -16.18 -18.53 -8.34
N GLU A 170 -16.21 -18.26 -7.05
CA GLU A 170 -17.38 -18.42 -6.20
C GLU A 170 -17.80 -17.04 -5.65
N LYS A 171 -19.06 -16.67 -5.84
CA LYS A 171 -19.63 -15.46 -5.24
C LYS A 171 -20.11 -15.77 -3.83
N ILE A 172 -19.47 -15.16 -2.83
CA ILE A 172 -19.73 -15.39 -1.41
C ILE A 172 -20.91 -14.52 -0.95
N ASN A 173 -20.88 -13.22 -1.26
CA ASN A 173 -21.93 -12.28 -0.85
C ASN A 173 -21.94 -11.00 -1.69
N SER A 174 -23.02 -10.23 -1.59
CA SER A 174 -23.12 -8.86 -2.09
C SER A 174 -23.92 -7.97 -1.15
N PHE A 175 -23.55 -6.69 -1.03
CA PHE A 175 -24.31 -5.71 -0.26
C PHE A 175 -24.05 -4.29 -0.74
N ILE A 176 -25.05 -3.42 -0.58
CA ILE A 176 -24.94 -2.00 -0.91
C ILE A 176 -23.93 -1.33 0.04
N SER A 177 -22.98 -0.61 -0.55
CA SER A 177 -21.99 0.20 0.14
C SER A 177 -22.44 1.65 0.23
N LYS A 178 -21.93 2.36 1.24
CA LYS A 178 -22.03 3.82 1.35
C LYS A 178 -20.87 4.53 0.64
N SER A 179 -19.85 3.79 0.25
CA SER A 179 -18.68 4.25 -0.48
C SER A 179 -18.84 3.91 -1.96
N GLU A 180 -18.36 4.81 -2.83
CA GLU A 180 -18.21 4.60 -4.28
C GLU A 180 -16.91 3.84 -4.60
N GLU A 181 -16.06 3.61 -3.60
CA GLU A 181 -14.83 2.83 -3.71
C GLU A 181 -15.01 1.44 -3.09
N PRO A 182 -14.38 0.40 -3.67
CA PRO A 182 -14.37 -0.93 -3.06
C PRO A 182 -13.58 -0.88 -1.74
N PRO A 183 -13.74 -1.88 -0.85
CA PRO A 183 -12.86 -2.02 0.29
C PRO A 183 -11.39 -2.05 -0.14
N HIS A 184 -10.49 -1.44 0.62
CA HIS A 184 -9.08 -1.38 0.21
C HIS A 184 -8.34 -2.71 0.36
N THR A 185 -8.66 -3.43 1.44
CA THR A 185 -8.06 -4.71 1.82
C THR A 185 -9.14 -5.69 2.24
N ILE A 186 -8.97 -6.94 1.81
CA ILE A 186 -9.70 -8.09 2.34
C ILE A 186 -8.72 -9.17 2.78
N ARG A 187 -8.81 -9.63 4.04
CA ARG A 187 -7.96 -10.69 4.59
C ARG A 187 -8.80 -11.65 5.40
N LYS A 188 -8.59 -12.95 5.22
CA LYS A 188 -9.28 -13.99 6.00
C LYS A 188 -8.44 -14.35 7.23
N TYR A 189 -9.12 -14.60 8.35
CA TYR A 189 -8.59 -15.38 9.47
C TYR A 189 -9.72 -16.17 10.14
N ASN A 190 -9.54 -17.48 10.28
CA ASN A 190 -10.57 -18.45 10.58
C ASN A 190 -11.79 -18.27 9.65
N ASN A 191 -13.00 -18.21 10.19
CA ASN A 191 -14.23 -17.99 9.42
C ASN A 191 -14.52 -16.49 9.14
N LEU A 192 -13.63 -15.57 9.51
CA LEU A 192 -13.86 -14.13 9.38
C LEU A 192 -13.09 -13.54 8.21
N LEU A 193 -13.77 -12.73 7.40
CA LEU A 193 -13.15 -11.79 6.47
C LEU A 193 -13.06 -10.41 7.11
N PHE A 194 -11.86 -9.90 7.25
CA PHE A 194 -11.55 -8.52 7.65
C PHE A 194 -11.54 -7.63 6.42
N ILE A 195 -12.35 -6.58 6.45
CA ILE A 195 -12.60 -5.70 5.32
C ILE A 195 -12.34 -4.26 5.76
N SER A 196 -11.36 -3.60 5.16
CA SER A 196 -11.05 -2.19 5.45
C SER A 196 -11.92 -1.29 4.57
N ASN A 197 -12.94 -0.69 5.17
CA ASN A 197 -13.82 0.23 4.47
C ASN A 197 -13.27 1.66 4.54
N GLU A 198 -13.65 2.52 3.59
CA GLU A 198 -13.39 3.98 3.64
C GLU A 198 -11.92 4.46 3.52
N PHE A 199 -11.05 3.69 2.85
CA PHE A 199 -9.65 4.07 2.67
C PHE A 199 -9.48 5.47 2.03
N LEU A 200 -10.15 5.75 0.90
CA LEU A 200 -10.09 7.07 0.26
C LEU A 200 -11.15 8.07 0.76
N SER A 201 -12.09 7.64 1.59
CA SER A 201 -13.23 8.46 2.02
C SER A 201 -13.09 8.92 3.48
N GLY A 202 -11.89 9.31 3.87
CA GLY A 202 -11.61 9.81 5.22
C GLY A 202 -12.43 11.04 5.57
N ASN A 203 -12.81 11.12 6.84
CA ASN A 203 -13.59 12.23 7.39
C ASN A 203 -12.75 12.99 8.41
N TYR A 204 -12.85 14.31 8.36
CA TYR A 204 -12.08 15.23 9.19
C TYR A 204 -13.04 16.17 9.93
N GLU A 205 -12.92 16.21 11.25
CA GLU A 205 -13.62 17.17 12.08
C GLU A 205 -12.83 18.49 12.13
N MET A 206 -13.48 19.57 11.72
CA MET A 206 -13.01 20.94 11.94
C MET A 206 -13.61 21.46 13.24
N VAL A 207 -12.94 21.18 14.36
CA VAL A 207 -13.46 21.39 15.73
C VAL A 207 -13.95 22.82 15.94
N LYS A 208 -13.17 23.82 15.53
CA LYS A 208 -13.52 25.25 15.68
C LYS A 208 -14.69 25.71 14.81
N LYS A 209 -15.15 24.87 13.89
CA LYS A 209 -16.31 25.14 13.01
C LYS A 209 -17.49 24.22 13.29
N GLY A 210 -17.35 23.23 14.17
CA GLY A 210 -18.41 22.25 14.44
C GLY A 210 -18.89 21.52 13.18
N LYS A 211 -17.98 21.28 12.22
CA LYS A 211 -18.30 20.67 10.92
C LYS A 211 -17.37 19.48 10.65
N VAL A 212 -17.95 18.37 10.21
CA VAL A 212 -17.22 17.26 9.60
C VAL A 212 -17.20 17.46 8.08
N ALA A 213 -16.04 17.26 7.47
CA ALA A 213 -15.85 17.28 6.03
C ALA A 213 -15.19 15.98 5.58
N ASN A 214 -15.65 15.41 4.48
CA ASN A 214 -14.94 14.29 3.84
C ASN A 214 -13.66 14.80 3.16
N SER A 215 -12.80 13.86 2.75
CA SER A 215 -11.50 14.14 2.12
C SER A 215 -11.61 15.07 0.89
N ARG A 216 -12.67 14.94 0.09
CA ARG A 216 -12.91 15.79 -1.09
C ARG A 216 -13.23 17.24 -0.70
N GLU A 217 -14.20 17.43 0.19
CA GLU A 217 -14.53 18.77 0.71
C GLU A 217 -13.34 19.42 1.39
N PHE A 218 -12.59 18.64 2.17
CA PHE A 218 -11.42 19.12 2.87
C PHE A 218 -10.28 19.52 1.93
N GLY A 219 -10.05 18.74 0.87
CA GLY A 219 -9.11 19.07 -0.22
C GLY A 219 -9.46 20.37 -0.95
N MET A 220 -10.75 20.67 -1.14
CA MET A 220 -11.20 21.96 -1.71
C MET A 220 -10.90 23.14 -0.77
N ILE A 221 -11.11 22.97 0.54
CA ILE A 221 -10.79 23.99 1.55
C ILE A 221 -9.29 24.30 1.52
N LEU A 222 -8.44 23.26 1.50
CA LEU A 222 -6.98 23.39 1.49
C LEU A 222 -6.48 24.06 0.21
N THR A 223 -6.97 23.63 -0.96
CA THR A 223 -6.66 24.27 -2.24
C THR A 223 -7.04 25.75 -2.23
N THR A 224 -8.20 26.11 -1.69
CA THR A 224 -8.65 27.51 -1.61
C THR A 224 -7.71 28.38 -0.77
N ILE A 225 -7.25 27.87 0.37
CA ILE A 225 -6.33 28.60 1.25
C ILE A 225 -4.96 28.70 0.60
N LEU A 226 -4.47 27.61 0.00
CA LEU A 226 -3.19 27.58 -0.71
C LEU A 226 -3.16 28.62 -1.84
N THR A 227 -4.22 28.69 -2.66
CA THR A 227 -4.32 29.68 -3.74
C THR A 227 -4.29 31.11 -3.22
N ARG A 228 -4.95 31.40 -2.09
CA ARG A 228 -4.90 32.73 -1.46
C ARG A 228 -3.51 33.07 -0.91
N LEU A 229 -2.83 32.10 -0.29
CA LEU A 229 -1.46 32.28 0.17
C LEU A 229 -0.52 32.57 -1.01
N LYS A 230 -0.64 31.82 -2.11
CA LYS A 230 0.14 32.05 -3.33
C LYS A 230 -0.12 33.43 -3.95
N ALA A 231 -1.35 33.93 -3.91
CA ALA A 231 -1.69 35.25 -4.44
C ALA A 231 -1.17 36.40 -3.55
N ASN A 232 -1.09 36.20 -2.23
CA ASN A 232 -0.62 37.21 -1.28
C ASN A 232 0.91 37.24 -1.15
N ASN A 233 1.58 36.15 -1.49
CA ASN A 233 3.02 36.04 -1.49
C ASN A 233 3.58 36.46 -2.87
N SER A 234 4.75 37.10 -2.89
CA SER A 234 5.45 37.38 -4.15
C SER A 234 5.81 36.07 -4.88
N LEU A 235 6.04 36.14 -6.19
CA LEU A 235 6.27 34.99 -7.10
C LEU A 235 7.37 33.98 -6.70
N ASN A 236 8.13 34.22 -5.62
CA ASN A 236 9.32 33.46 -5.24
C ASN A 236 9.29 32.87 -3.81
N VAL A 237 8.11 32.67 -3.20
CA VAL A 237 8.06 31.98 -1.89
C VAL A 237 8.32 30.48 -2.05
N ASP A 238 9.26 29.98 -1.26
CA ASP A 238 9.62 28.56 -1.17
C ASP A 238 8.41 27.68 -0.82
N GLU A 239 8.25 26.53 -1.49
CA GLU A 239 7.09 25.65 -1.32
C GLU A 239 6.99 25.09 0.10
N LYS A 240 8.13 24.83 0.74
CA LYS A 240 8.19 24.35 2.12
C LYS A 240 7.67 25.39 3.10
N GLU A 241 8.05 26.66 2.91
CA GLU A 241 7.56 27.76 3.72
C GLU A 241 6.06 28.00 3.50
N LEU A 242 5.59 27.90 2.26
CA LEU A 242 4.17 27.97 1.93
C LEU A 242 3.37 26.83 2.63
N GLY A 243 3.92 25.61 2.66
CA GLY A 243 3.34 24.47 3.37
C GLY A 243 3.21 24.73 4.88
N LYS A 244 4.25 25.29 5.51
CA LYS A 244 4.21 25.68 6.93
C LYS A 244 3.13 26.72 7.22
N GLN A 245 3.05 27.78 6.40
CA GLN A 245 2.01 28.80 6.53
C GLN A 245 0.61 28.22 6.39
N LEU A 246 0.40 27.31 5.42
CA LEU A 246 -0.87 26.62 5.23
C LEU A 246 -1.25 25.79 6.47
N MET A 247 -0.33 24.98 7.00
CA MET A 247 -0.60 24.17 8.19
C MET A 247 -0.92 25.01 9.43
N ARG A 248 -0.17 26.11 9.65
CA ARG A 248 -0.45 27.05 10.74
C ARG A 248 -1.86 27.63 10.64
N LEU A 249 -2.26 28.12 9.46
CA LEU A 249 -3.60 28.65 9.23
C LEU A 249 -4.68 27.59 9.43
N MET A 250 -4.43 26.34 9.02
CA MET A 250 -5.38 25.25 9.21
C MET A 250 -5.60 24.95 10.70
N LYS A 251 -4.52 24.88 11.48
CA LYS A 251 -4.58 24.66 12.94
C LYS A 251 -5.25 25.83 13.67
N GLU A 252 -4.92 27.06 13.29
CA GLU A 252 -5.50 28.27 13.89
C GLU A 252 -7.00 28.40 13.60
N LYS A 253 -7.41 28.15 12.35
CA LYS A 253 -8.79 28.42 11.90
C LYS A 253 -9.76 27.27 12.14
N TYR A 254 -9.30 26.02 12.06
CA TYR A 254 -10.18 24.86 12.04
C TYR A 254 -9.94 23.89 13.19
N GLU A 255 -8.69 23.67 13.59
CA GLU A 255 -8.30 22.55 14.49
C GLU A 255 -8.83 21.21 13.97
N ILE A 256 -7.95 20.44 13.32
CA ILE A 256 -8.32 19.25 12.55
C ILE A 256 -8.15 18.00 13.39
N LYS A 257 -9.20 17.18 13.47
CA LYS A 257 -9.14 15.82 14.02
C LYS A 257 -9.61 14.82 12.98
N CYS A 258 -9.02 13.63 12.99
CA CYS A 258 -9.49 12.53 12.15
C CYS A 258 -10.69 11.89 12.82
N VAL A 259 -11.74 11.64 12.04
CA VAL A 259 -12.89 10.87 12.50
C VAL A 259 -12.53 9.38 12.41
N PRO A 260 -12.86 8.58 13.44
CA PRO A 260 -12.76 7.12 13.39
C PRO A 260 -13.24 6.51 12.08
N GLY A 261 -12.37 5.76 11.41
CA GLY A 261 -12.73 4.97 10.24
C GLY A 261 -13.40 3.64 10.61
N ARG A 262 -13.88 2.91 9.59
CA ARG A 262 -14.68 1.69 9.77
C ARG A 262 -14.00 0.46 9.22
N ILE A 263 -13.90 -0.57 10.05
CA ILE A 263 -13.58 -1.94 9.63
C ILE A 263 -14.84 -2.80 9.71
N MET A 264 -14.99 -3.73 8.77
CA MET A 264 -16.08 -4.69 8.77
C MET A 264 -15.50 -6.09 8.92
N THR A 265 -16.14 -6.90 9.77
CA THR A 265 -15.94 -8.35 9.76
C THR A 265 -17.14 -9.01 9.10
N TYR A 266 -16.88 -9.98 8.24
CA TYR A 266 -17.91 -10.84 7.66
C TYR A 266 -17.61 -12.30 7.99
N ASP A 267 -18.55 -12.97 8.65
CA ASP A 267 -18.44 -14.41 8.93
C ASP A 267 -18.94 -15.19 7.72
N VAL A 268 -18.06 -15.97 7.09
CA VAL A 268 -18.40 -16.73 5.86
C VAL A 268 -19.39 -17.86 6.10
N ASN A 269 -19.49 -18.36 7.35
CA ASN A 269 -20.37 -19.46 7.70
C ASN A 269 -21.77 -18.94 8.06
N THR A 270 -21.84 -17.95 8.95
CA THR A 270 -23.12 -17.42 9.45
C THR A 270 -23.69 -16.31 8.55
N LYS A 271 -22.85 -15.75 7.67
CA LYS A 271 -23.13 -14.58 6.83
C LYS A 271 -23.39 -13.30 7.64
N GLU A 272 -23.02 -13.29 8.91
CA GLU A 272 -23.16 -12.13 9.79
C GLU A 272 -22.13 -11.04 9.42
N LYS A 273 -22.56 -9.78 9.45
CA LYS A 273 -21.71 -8.60 9.27
C LYS A 273 -21.67 -7.80 10.56
N LYS A 274 -20.47 -7.41 10.99
CA LYS A 274 -20.26 -6.49 12.11
C LYS A 274 -19.34 -5.36 11.71
N GLU A 275 -19.64 -4.15 12.15
CA GLU A 275 -18.81 -2.98 11.95
C GLU A 275 -18.10 -2.63 13.26
N PHE A 276 -16.84 -2.23 13.16
CA PHE A 276 -16.05 -1.72 14.26
C PHE A 276 -15.39 -0.41 13.82
N PHE A 277 -15.02 0.42 14.80
CA PHE A 277 -14.37 1.68 14.57
C PHE A 277 -12.90 1.60 14.97
N THR A 278 -12.04 2.22 14.16
CA THR A 278 -10.63 2.43 14.49
C THR A 278 -10.49 3.59 15.47
N SER A 279 -9.39 3.65 16.23
CA SER A 279 -9.10 4.84 17.03
C SER A 279 -8.46 5.97 16.21
N GLY A 280 -7.89 5.63 15.03
CA GLY A 280 -7.40 6.57 14.03
C GLY A 280 -8.38 6.82 12.88
N GLY A 281 -7.91 7.46 11.80
CA GLY A 281 -8.70 7.73 10.59
C GLY A 281 -8.97 6.50 9.72
N CYS A 282 -8.69 6.58 8.43
CA CYS A 282 -9.02 5.55 7.44
C CYS A 282 -8.23 4.26 7.66
N PRO A 283 -8.89 3.11 7.91
CA PRO A 283 -8.19 1.83 7.96
C PRO A 283 -7.63 1.46 6.59
N ALA A 284 -6.45 0.84 6.61
CA ALA A 284 -5.72 0.45 5.40
C ALA A 284 -5.46 -1.05 5.35
N HIS A 285 -4.46 -1.54 6.09
CA HIS A 285 -4.00 -2.92 6.00
C HIS A 285 -4.16 -3.65 7.33
N PHE A 286 -4.33 -4.96 7.25
CA PHE A 286 -4.41 -5.86 8.40
C PHE A 286 -3.16 -6.73 8.50
N GLU A 287 -2.59 -6.84 9.69
CA GLU A 287 -1.63 -7.88 10.06
C GLU A 287 -2.21 -8.78 11.14
N ILE A 288 -1.91 -10.08 11.09
CA ILE A 288 -2.53 -11.08 11.97
C ILE A 288 -1.44 -11.90 12.66
N ASP A 289 -1.43 -11.89 14.00
CA ASP A 289 -0.67 -12.86 14.79
C ASP A 289 -1.59 -14.03 15.13
N THR A 290 -1.44 -15.10 14.34
CA THR A 290 -2.24 -16.33 14.45
C THR A 290 -2.00 -17.11 15.74
N ASN A 291 -0.88 -16.87 16.44
CA ASN A 291 -0.62 -17.55 17.72
C ASN A 291 -1.36 -16.89 18.88
N GLU A 292 -1.71 -15.61 18.74
CA GLU A 292 -2.31 -14.79 19.79
C GLU A 292 -3.75 -14.38 19.45
N ASP A 293 -4.31 -14.90 18.35
CA ASP A 293 -5.63 -14.54 17.81
C ASP A 293 -5.82 -13.01 17.76
N THR A 294 -4.80 -12.31 17.26
CA THR A 294 -4.74 -10.85 17.32
C THR A 294 -4.64 -10.26 15.91
N VAL A 295 -5.43 -9.23 15.66
CA VAL A 295 -5.41 -8.44 14.42
C VAL A 295 -4.93 -7.03 14.71
N TYR A 296 -4.03 -6.56 13.87
CA TYR A 296 -3.50 -5.21 13.87
C TYR A 296 -4.01 -4.50 12.62
N THR A 297 -4.57 -3.30 12.76
CA THR A 297 -5.03 -2.49 11.63
C THR A 297 -4.33 -1.15 11.64
N SER A 298 -3.63 -0.84 10.55
CA SER A 298 -3.10 0.50 10.36
C SER A 298 -4.19 1.43 9.88
N SER A 299 -4.29 2.61 10.47
CA SER A 299 -5.12 3.70 9.98
C SER A 299 -4.27 4.89 9.58
N HIS A 300 -4.57 5.46 8.42
CA HIS A 300 -3.89 6.62 7.90
C HIS A 300 -4.75 7.88 7.95
N ASN A 301 -4.06 9.01 7.94
CA ASN A 301 -4.68 10.31 8.06
C ASN A 301 -4.17 11.27 6.98
N PHE A 302 -4.09 10.77 5.74
CA PHE A 302 -3.67 11.56 4.60
C PHE A 302 -4.81 11.78 3.62
N PHE A 303 -4.66 12.83 2.83
CA PHE A 303 -5.31 12.91 1.54
C PHE A 303 -4.31 13.45 0.51
N CYS A 304 -4.51 13.06 -0.74
CA CYS A 304 -3.65 13.45 -1.85
C CYS A 304 -4.31 14.55 -2.69
N THR A 305 -3.52 15.48 -3.19
CA THR A 305 -3.83 16.30 -4.37
C THR A 305 -2.92 15.90 -5.53
N LEU A 306 -3.09 16.49 -6.70
CA LEU A 306 -2.23 16.23 -7.87
C LEU A 306 -0.73 16.49 -7.57
N SER A 307 -0.40 17.42 -6.68
CA SER A 307 0.98 17.83 -6.42
C SER A 307 1.46 17.61 -4.98
N THR A 308 0.57 17.28 -4.03
CA THR A 308 0.92 17.19 -2.61
C THR A 308 0.24 16.03 -1.90
N VAL A 309 0.85 15.57 -0.82
CA VAL A 309 0.22 14.71 0.20
C VAL A 309 0.13 15.51 1.48
N SER A 310 -1.10 15.71 1.97
CA SER A 310 -1.33 16.42 3.24
C SER A 310 -1.62 15.39 4.32
N LEU A 311 -0.85 15.43 5.41
CA LEU A 311 -0.94 14.53 6.56
C LEU A 311 -1.45 15.30 7.78
N PHE A 312 -2.47 14.78 8.46
CA PHE A 312 -3.06 15.41 9.64
C PHE A 312 -3.14 14.43 10.79
N ALA A 313 -2.72 14.84 11.98
CA ALA A 313 -2.56 13.99 13.14
C ALA A 313 -1.62 12.78 12.87
N PRO A 314 -1.12 12.13 13.93
CA PRO A 314 -0.31 10.94 13.74
C PRO A 314 -1.16 9.73 13.36
N ALA A 315 -0.63 8.91 12.46
CA ALA A 315 -1.19 7.63 12.07
C ALA A 315 -1.22 6.66 13.26
N VAL A 316 -2.08 5.65 13.15
CA VAL A 316 -2.38 4.73 14.25
C VAL A 316 -2.27 3.29 13.77
N ILE A 317 -1.85 2.38 14.67
CA ILE A 317 -2.02 0.95 14.50
C ILE A 317 -2.85 0.45 15.68
N ASP A 318 -4.10 0.07 15.43
CA ASP A 318 -4.98 -0.49 16.45
C ASP A 318 -4.74 -1.99 16.59
N LYS A 319 -4.83 -2.49 17.82
CA LYS A 319 -4.74 -3.92 18.17
C LYS A 319 -6.09 -4.41 18.66
N TYR A 320 -6.57 -5.49 18.06
CA TYR A 320 -7.79 -6.18 18.46
C TYR A 320 -7.51 -7.64 18.76
N LYS A 321 -8.10 -8.16 19.82
CA LYS A 321 -8.12 -9.60 20.09
C LYS A 321 -9.41 -10.21 19.55
N ILE A 322 -9.31 -11.35 18.89
CA ILE A 322 -10.45 -12.12 18.43
C ILE A 322 -10.90 -13.03 19.58
N ILE A 323 -12.14 -12.84 20.03
CA ILE A 323 -12.75 -13.64 21.08
C ILE A 323 -14.15 -14.01 20.60
N ASP A 324 -14.44 -15.31 20.52
CA ASP A 324 -15.73 -15.85 20.07
C ASP A 324 -16.20 -15.24 18.74
N GLY A 325 -15.28 -15.10 17.78
CA GLY A 325 -15.58 -14.53 16.46
C GLY A 325 -15.84 -13.02 16.44
N ASN A 326 -15.51 -12.29 17.51
CA ASN A 326 -15.66 -10.83 17.60
C ASN A 326 -14.33 -10.12 17.84
N LEU A 327 -14.19 -8.92 17.28
CA LEU A 327 -13.06 -8.04 17.54
C LEU A 327 -13.24 -7.29 18.86
N ASN A 328 -12.27 -7.43 19.76
CA ASN A 328 -12.22 -6.72 21.03
C ASN A 328 -11.00 -5.80 21.03
N PHE A 329 -11.24 -4.48 21.09
CA PHE A 329 -10.16 -3.50 21.11
C PHE A 329 -9.28 -3.67 22.35
N VAL A 330 -7.96 -3.73 22.15
CA VAL A 330 -6.97 -3.90 23.22
C VAL A 330 -6.19 -2.61 23.46
N GLY A 331 -5.82 -1.90 22.41
CA GLY A 331 -5.03 -0.68 22.49
C GLY A 331 -4.52 -0.23 21.13
N SER A 332 -3.77 0.86 21.10
CA SER A 332 -3.30 1.47 19.86
C SER A 332 -1.87 1.98 20.00
N PHE A 333 -1.08 1.77 18.95
CA PHE A 333 0.21 2.41 18.81
C PHE A 333 0.06 3.70 18.03
N GLN A 334 0.55 4.80 18.61
CA GLN A 334 0.60 6.11 17.99
C GLN A 334 1.89 6.82 18.43
N TYR A 335 2.53 7.54 17.51
CA TYR A 335 3.71 8.33 17.78
C TYR A 335 3.53 9.72 17.19
N SER A 336 3.76 10.80 17.94
CA SER A 336 3.39 12.19 17.55
C SER A 336 3.96 12.64 16.19
N LYS A 337 5.10 12.07 15.79
CA LYS A 337 5.78 12.34 14.52
C LYS A 337 5.65 11.22 13.47
N GLY A 338 4.79 10.23 13.72
CA GLY A 338 4.44 9.16 12.77
C GLY A 338 3.22 9.53 11.93
N PHE A 339 3.38 10.35 10.89
CA PHE A 339 2.24 10.96 10.17
C PHE A 339 1.51 10.05 9.18
N ARG A 340 2.18 9.02 8.66
CA ARG A 340 1.59 7.99 7.80
C ARG A 340 2.38 6.71 7.99
N TYR A 341 1.67 5.62 8.20
CA TYR A 341 2.21 4.26 8.20
C TYR A 341 1.86 3.62 6.86
N ALA A 342 2.73 3.81 5.87
CA ALA A 342 2.47 3.36 4.49
C ALA A 342 2.33 1.84 4.40
N SER A 343 3.16 1.14 5.16
CA SER A 343 3.16 -0.31 5.37
C SER A 343 3.61 -0.58 6.81
N HIS A 344 3.12 -1.67 7.39
CA HIS A 344 3.56 -2.17 8.69
C HIS A 344 3.67 -3.68 8.64
N ARG A 345 4.51 -4.24 9.52
CA ARG A 345 4.68 -5.68 9.72
C ARG A 345 4.65 -6.00 11.21
N VAL A 346 3.97 -7.08 11.55
CA VAL A 346 4.02 -7.68 12.88
C VAL A 346 4.92 -8.91 12.79
N PHE A 347 5.95 -8.97 13.63
CA PHE A 347 6.96 -10.02 13.56
C PHE A 347 7.38 -10.43 14.97
N LYS A 348 8.05 -11.59 15.08
CA LYS A 348 8.62 -12.07 16.36
C LYS A 348 10.13 -12.08 16.28
N TYR A 349 10.79 -11.60 17.32
CA TYR A 349 12.22 -11.75 17.52
C TYR A 349 12.47 -12.35 18.90
N ASN A 350 13.19 -13.48 18.95
CA ASN A 350 13.37 -14.28 20.17
C ASN A 350 12.05 -14.58 20.92
N GLY A 351 11.00 -14.89 20.16
CA GLY A 351 9.67 -15.22 20.69
C GLY A 351 8.82 -14.04 21.15
N LYS A 352 9.36 -12.82 21.20
CA LYS A 352 8.62 -11.60 21.57
C LYS A 352 8.05 -10.91 20.33
N PRO A 353 6.78 -10.46 20.34
CA PRO A 353 6.17 -9.80 19.18
C PRO A 353 6.49 -8.29 19.14
N TYR A 354 6.72 -7.79 17.92
CA TYR A 354 7.07 -6.41 17.62
C TYR A 354 6.31 -5.92 16.38
N ILE A 355 6.18 -4.61 16.27
CA ILE A 355 5.66 -3.94 15.08
C ILE A 355 6.81 -3.15 14.46
N CYS A 356 7.01 -3.30 13.16
CA CYS A 356 7.85 -2.44 12.34
C CYS A 356 6.95 -1.66 11.38
N THR A 357 7.16 -0.37 11.25
CA THR A 357 6.42 0.48 10.31
C THR A 357 7.29 1.60 9.79
N VAL A 358 6.83 2.23 8.71
CA VAL A 358 7.47 3.40 8.15
C VAL A 358 6.68 4.65 8.48
N GLY A 359 7.25 5.54 9.28
CA GLY A 359 6.77 6.90 9.46
C GLY A 359 7.26 7.78 8.31
N TRP A 360 6.31 8.41 7.61
CA TRP A 360 6.63 9.32 6.51
C TRP A 360 7.55 10.50 6.94
N PRO A 361 8.54 10.88 6.10
CA PRO A 361 8.89 10.25 4.83
C PRO A 361 9.90 9.10 5.00
N ASN A 362 10.85 9.18 5.93
CA ASN A 362 12.01 8.29 6.00
C ASN A 362 12.37 7.75 7.41
N ARG A 363 11.38 7.66 8.32
CA ARG A 363 11.60 7.17 9.68
C ARG A 363 11.17 5.72 9.82
N LEU A 364 12.09 4.82 10.13
CA LEU A 364 11.78 3.44 10.49
C LEU A 364 11.40 3.39 11.97
N ILE A 365 10.22 2.89 12.29
CA ILE A 365 9.65 2.91 13.65
C ILE A 365 9.42 1.49 14.15
N PHE A 366 9.82 1.25 15.40
CA PHE A 366 9.60 -0.02 16.09
C PHE A 366 8.74 0.19 17.34
N ALA A 367 7.74 -0.66 17.51
CA ALA A 367 6.91 -0.70 18.70
C ALA A 367 6.88 -2.10 19.32
N ASP A 368 6.70 -2.15 20.62
CA ASP A 368 6.39 -3.39 21.34
C ASP A 368 4.93 -3.77 21.07
N ALA A 369 4.70 -4.94 20.45
CA ALA A 369 3.35 -5.34 20.06
C ALA A 369 2.50 -5.83 21.26
N THR A 370 3.13 -6.09 22.40
CA THR A 370 2.45 -6.44 23.65
C THR A 370 1.92 -5.18 24.33
N THR A 371 2.76 -4.16 24.53
CA THR A 371 2.39 -2.93 25.24
C THR A 371 1.82 -1.85 24.34
N MET A 372 2.00 -1.95 23.02
CA MET A 372 1.67 -0.91 22.03
C MET A 372 2.45 0.39 22.25
N GLU A 373 3.62 0.32 22.88
CA GLU A 373 4.50 1.47 23.13
C GLU A 373 5.66 1.54 22.13
N LEU A 374 6.14 2.76 21.87
CA LEU A 374 7.33 3.00 21.06
C LEU A 374 8.55 2.33 21.71
N LEU A 375 9.26 1.51 20.94
CA LEU A 375 10.52 0.91 21.36
C LEU A 375 11.70 1.81 20.99
N TYR A 376 11.83 2.14 19.70
CA TYR A 376 12.77 3.14 19.16
C TYR A 376 12.42 3.46 17.70
N TYR A 377 13.12 4.43 17.11
CA TYR A 377 13.05 4.73 15.68
C TYR A 377 14.44 5.07 15.14
N GLU A 378 14.60 5.00 13.82
CA GLU A 378 15.80 5.40 13.10
C GLU A 378 15.44 6.22 11.86
N ASP A 379 16.15 7.33 11.64
CA ASP A 379 16.02 8.16 10.44
C ASP A 379 17.07 7.73 9.40
N ILE A 380 16.64 6.97 8.40
CA ILE A 380 17.54 6.45 7.37
C ILE A 380 17.77 7.54 6.30
N ASP A 381 19.03 7.77 5.94
CA ASP A 381 19.48 8.91 5.11
C ASP A 381 19.23 10.30 5.72
N GLY A 382 19.23 10.38 7.06
CA GLY A 382 19.24 11.64 7.82
C GLY A 382 17.87 12.09 8.32
N ASN A 383 17.89 12.98 9.31
CA ASN A 383 16.68 13.43 10.00
C ASN A 383 15.97 14.55 9.23
N ILE A 384 14.80 14.24 8.68
CA ILE A 384 13.91 15.21 8.01
C ILE A 384 12.65 15.44 8.85
N VAL A 385 12.19 14.39 9.53
CA VAL A 385 10.90 14.38 10.25
C VAL A 385 10.87 15.39 11.40
N ASP A 386 12.00 15.63 12.07
CA ASP A 386 12.04 16.57 13.19
C ASP A 386 11.93 18.04 12.77
N GLU A 387 12.05 18.33 11.48
CA GLU A 387 11.79 19.67 10.94
C GLU A 387 10.29 19.98 10.79
N PHE A 388 9.42 18.97 10.96
CA PHE A 388 7.98 19.12 10.81
C PHE A 388 7.32 19.49 12.13
N GLU A 389 6.29 20.35 12.05
CA GLU A 389 5.44 20.62 13.20
C GLU A 389 4.63 19.38 13.57
N GLU A 390 4.49 19.12 14.88
CA GLU A 390 3.62 18.05 15.33
C GLU A 390 2.16 18.31 14.94
N GLY A 391 1.50 17.24 14.45
CA GLY A 391 0.08 17.23 14.17
C GLY A 391 -0.34 17.59 12.73
N ALA A 392 0.51 18.18 11.88
CA ALA A 392 0.19 18.30 10.45
C ALA A 392 1.43 18.57 9.57
N TYR A 393 1.48 17.97 8.39
CA TYR A 393 2.58 18.13 7.42
C TYR A 393 2.06 18.09 5.98
N ILE A 394 2.68 18.86 5.08
CA ILE A 394 2.46 18.76 3.63
C ILE A 394 3.75 18.31 2.99
N HIS A 395 3.68 17.17 2.30
CA HIS A 395 4.72 16.67 1.45
C HIS A 395 4.47 17.06 0.00
N THR A 396 5.52 17.44 -0.72
CA THR A 396 5.47 17.59 -2.19
C THR A 396 6.13 16.39 -2.84
N TRP A 397 5.55 15.87 -3.93
CA TRP A 397 6.07 14.68 -4.62
C TRP A 397 7.48 14.85 -5.23
N ALA A 398 8.06 16.06 -5.17
CA ALA A 398 9.43 16.34 -5.58
C ALA A 398 10.49 15.85 -4.58
N GLU A 399 10.09 15.40 -3.38
CA GLU A 399 10.99 14.87 -2.37
C GLU A 399 11.23 13.37 -2.57
N ASP A 400 12.40 13.02 -3.12
CA ASP A 400 12.79 11.62 -3.42
C ASP A 400 13.10 10.74 -2.18
N ARG A 401 12.91 11.28 -0.96
CA ARG A 401 13.36 10.68 0.30
C ARG A 401 12.18 10.12 1.10
N PHE A 402 11.35 9.30 0.46
CA PHE A 402 10.31 8.55 1.15
C PHE A 402 10.53 7.04 1.08
N PHE A 403 10.02 6.31 2.05
CA PHE A 403 9.99 4.85 2.04
C PHE A 403 8.58 4.40 1.64
N ALA A 404 8.54 3.51 0.66
CA ALA A 404 7.29 3.04 0.10
C ALA A 404 6.77 1.82 0.85
N ALA A 405 7.64 0.83 1.05
CA ALA A 405 7.26 -0.48 1.51
C ALA A 405 8.35 -1.10 2.39
N ILE A 406 7.91 -1.97 3.30
CA ILE A 406 8.81 -2.77 4.16
C ILE A 406 8.46 -4.24 4.13
N GLU A 407 9.47 -5.05 4.40
CA GLU A 407 9.30 -6.47 4.69
C GLU A 407 10.27 -6.91 5.80
N VAL A 408 9.86 -7.90 6.60
CA VAL A 408 10.67 -8.44 7.70
C VAL A 408 10.93 -9.92 7.44
N SER A 409 12.20 -10.33 7.58
CA SER A 409 12.62 -11.74 7.50
C SER A 409 11.90 -12.63 8.52
N GLU A 410 11.80 -13.92 8.22
CA GLU A 410 11.05 -14.88 9.04
C GLU A 410 11.50 -14.95 10.51
N ASN A 411 12.79 -14.72 10.79
CA ASN A 411 13.34 -14.75 12.14
C ASN A 411 13.24 -13.39 12.87
N GLY A 412 12.72 -12.36 12.19
CA GLY A 412 12.56 -11.02 12.75
C GLY A 412 13.85 -10.20 12.86
N GLU A 413 14.97 -10.66 12.30
CA GLU A 413 16.26 -9.97 12.45
C GLU A 413 16.50 -8.91 11.38
N ASP A 414 16.20 -9.24 10.14
CA ASP A 414 16.51 -8.38 8.99
C ASP A 414 15.25 -7.79 8.37
N ILE A 415 15.37 -6.54 7.95
CA ILE A 415 14.29 -5.70 7.46
C ILE A 415 14.71 -5.09 6.15
N ILE A 416 13.81 -5.17 5.17
CA ILE A 416 13.98 -4.58 3.86
C ILE A 416 13.08 -3.37 3.74
N ILE A 417 13.63 -2.31 3.18
CA ILE A 417 12.92 -1.05 2.94
C ILE A 417 13.14 -0.65 1.50
N ILE A 418 12.07 -0.40 0.77
CA ILE A 418 12.12 0.06 -0.61
C ILE A 418 11.88 1.56 -0.66
N ALA A 419 12.84 2.28 -1.23
CA ALA A 419 12.74 3.71 -1.48
C ALA A 419 12.88 4.00 -2.99
N PRO A 420 12.61 5.24 -3.44
CA PRO A 420 12.65 5.61 -4.86
C PRO A 420 13.94 5.25 -5.60
N LYS A 421 15.09 5.23 -4.93
CA LYS A 421 16.40 5.00 -5.57
C LYS A 421 17.17 3.80 -5.02
N CYS A 422 16.81 3.31 -3.84
CA CYS A 422 17.60 2.28 -3.16
C CYS A 422 16.70 1.27 -2.44
N ILE A 423 17.25 0.07 -2.27
CA ILE A 423 16.80 -0.92 -1.29
C ILE A 423 17.71 -0.74 -0.07
N TYR A 424 17.14 -0.68 1.13
CA TYR A 424 17.88 -0.66 2.39
C TYR A 424 17.69 -1.99 3.11
N LEU A 425 18.78 -2.54 3.62
CA LEU A 425 18.77 -3.68 4.51
C LEU A 425 19.16 -3.21 5.91
N TYR A 426 18.26 -3.41 6.87
CA TYR A 426 18.43 -2.98 8.25
C TYR A 426 18.36 -4.19 9.19
N ASN A 427 19.19 -4.22 10.22
CA ASN A 427 19.15 -5.26 11.24
C ASN A 427 18.50 -4.74 12.53
N PHE A 428 17.40 -5.37 12.93
CA PHE A 428 16.65 -5.06 14.14
C PHE A 428 17.48 -5.22 15.41
N ALA A 429 18.17 -6.35 15.56
CA ALA A 429 18.93 -6.67 16.78
C ALA A 429 20.13 -5.73 16.98
N LYS A 430 20.88 -5.44 15.91
CA LYS A 430 22.04 -4.54 15.91
C LYS A 430 21.67 -3.07 15.87
N ARG A 431 20.42 -2.76 15.54
CA ARG A 431 19.89 -1.41 15.33
C ARG A 431 20.70 -0.60 14.32
N SER A 432 21.00 -1.20 13.18
CA SER A 432 21.90 -0.58 12.21
C SER A 432 21.49 -0.89 10.77
N LEU A 433 21.66 0.11 9.91
CA LEU A 433 21.65 -0.10 8.47
C LEU A 433 22.86 -0.98 8.09
N ILE A 434 22.58 -2.15 7.52
CA ILE A 434 23.57 -3.10 7.04
C ILE A 434 24.10 -2.65 5.67
N GLU A 435 23.17 -2.39 4.75
CA GLU A 435 23.51 -2.17 3.34
C GLU A 435 22.49 -1.29 2.63
N LYS A 436 22.98 -0.55 1.63
CA LYS A 436 22.19 0.29 0.72
C LYS A 436 22.51 -0.13 -0.71
N ILE A 437 21.50 -0.65 -1.40
CA ILE A 437 21.64 -1.22 -2.74
C ILE A 437 20.94 -0.29 -3.74
N ASN A 438 21.67 0.21 -4.73
CA ASN A 438 21.07 0.95 -5.83
C ASN A 438 20.54 -0.05 -6.87
N TYR A 439 19.22 -0.11 -7.04
CA TYR A 439 18.57 -0.99 -8.02
C TYR A 439 18.33 -0.31 -9.37
N ARG A 440 18.59 1.00 -9.49
CA ARG A 440 18.55 1.73 -10.77
C ARG A 440 19.93 1.65 -11.41
N THR A 441 20.17 0.56 -12.14
CA THR A 441 21.43 0.35 -12.86
C THR A 441 21.44 1.13 -14.18
N PRO A 442 22.56 1.80 -14.53
CA PRO A 442 22.72 2.39 -15.86
C PRO A 442 22.90 1.32 -16.97
N ASN A 443 23.13 0.05 -16.62
CA ASN A 443 23.34 -1.03 -17.58
C ASN A 443 22.04 -1.47 -18.29
N ILE A 444 20.88 -1.12 -17.74
CA ILE A 444 19.57 -1.42 -18.32
C ILE A 444 19.02 -0.14 -18.92
N GLU A 445 18.95 -0.09 -20.24
CA GLU A 445 18.44 1.05 -21.00
C GLU A 445 17.01 1.42 -20.55
N GLY A 446 16.74 2.72 -20.41
CA GLY A 446 15.43 3.25 -19.99
C GLY A 446 15.09 3.08 -18.50
N LEU A 447 15.84 2.30 -17.72
CA LEU A 447 15.52 2.07 -16.29
C LEU A 447 15.64 3.35 -15.45
N ILE A 448 16.52 4.28 -15.84
CA ILE A 448 16.65 5.59 -15.19
C ILE A 448 15.40 6.46 -15.35
N ASP A 449 14.63 6.23 -16.41
CA ASP A 449 13.38 6.93 -16.71
C ASP A 449 12.18 6.30 -16.00
N ASN A 450 12.40 5.21 -15.26
CA ASN A 450 11.37 4.61 -14.44
C ASN A 450 11.30 5.29 -13.06
N LEU A 451 10.08 5.43 -12.55
CA LEU A 451 9.76 5.92 -11.22
C LEU A 451 9.25 4.77 -10.37
N LEU A 452 9.58 4.76 -9.07
CA LEU A 452 9.04 3.77 -8.14
C LEU A 452 7.51 3.89 -8.13
N ALA A 453 6.83 2.77 -8.33
CA ALA A 453 5.37 2.66 -8.32
C ALA A 453 4.88 1.70 -7.22
N THR A 454 5.79 1.25 -6.36
CA THR A 454 5.49 0.27 -5.30
C THR A 454 4.82 0.95 -4.12
N ILE A 455 3.80 0.29 -3.56
CA ILE A 455 3.22 0.63 -2.25
C ILE A 455 3.43 -0.51 -1.26
N HIS A 456 3.39 -1.77 -1.74
CA HIS A 456 3.67 -2.97 -0.95
C HIS A 456 4.76 -3.82 -1.58
N ILE A 457 5.55 -4.48 -0.73
CA ILE A 457 6.40 -5.60 -1.13
C ILE A 457 5.68 -6.86 -0.67
N ASN A 458 5.72 -7.90 -1.51
CA ASN A 458 5.16 -9.19 -1.18
C ASN A 458 6.17 -10.28 -1.53
N TYR A 459 6.13 -11.37 -0.79
CA TYR A 459 6.86 -12.59 -1.12
C TYR A 459 6.29 -13.24 -2.38
N MET A 460 7.20 -13.75 -3.23
CA MET A 460 6.89 -14.52 -4.44
C MET A 460 6.99 -16.02 -4.22
#